data_AF-A0A8J7PVK7-F1
#
_entry.id   AF-A0A8J7PVK7-F1
#
_cell.length_a   1.000
_cell.length_b   1.000
_cell.length_c   1.000
_cell.angle_alpha   90.00
_cell.angle_beta   90.00
_cell.angle_gamma   90.00
#
_symmetry.space_group_name_H-M   'P 1'
#
loop_
_entity.id
_entity.type
_entity.pdbx_description
1 polymer ?
#
loop_
_entity_poly.entity_id
_entity_poly.type
_entity_poly.pdbx_seq_one_letter_code
_entity_poly.pdbx_strand_id
1 'polypeptide(L)'
;MARLRRLRRFRRWWPIPAAVFLALFAYAAWPGRSTFTIGPETTYITDPRDAHGLVDYQTALNDRLGRGVTPETNANVLIWKALGPRPEGG
;
A
#
# COMPACT_ATOMS: atom_id res chain seq x y z
N MET A 1 -3.41 -42.16 -46.81
CA MET A 1 -4.00 -40.88 -46.31
C MET A 1 -4.33 -40.97 -44.81
N ALA A 2 -3.38 -40.73 -43.90
CA ALA A 2 -3.65 -40.82 -42.45
C ALA A 2 -2.80 -39.86 -41.59
N ARG A 3 -2.39 -38.71 -42.13
CA ARG A 3 -1.51 -37.75 -41.41
C ARG A 3 -2.15 -36.39 -41.07
N LEU A 4 -3.46 -36.23 -41.25
CA LEU A 4 -4.17 -34.94 -41.06
C LEU A 4 -5.27 -34.95 -39.98
N ARG A 5 -5.46 -36.04 -39.21
CA ARG A 5 -6.46 -36.07 -38.11
C ARG A 5 -5.88 -35.75 -36.72
N ARG A 6 -4.56 -35.78 -36.53
CA ARG A 6 -3.92 -35.61 -35.20
C ARG A 6 -3.85 -34.16 -34.71
N LEU A 7 -3.87 -33.19 -35.62
CA LEU A 7 -3.74 -31.75 -35.31
C LEU A 7 -5.07 -31.10 -34.88
N ARG A 8 -6.21 -31.67 -35.28
CA ARG A 8 -7.55 -31.15 -34.93
C ARG A 8 -7.92 -31.37 -33.46
N ARG A 9 -7.40 -32.43 -32.82
CA ARG A 9 -7.65 -32.72 -31.40
C ARG A 9 -6.92 -31.71 -30.50
N PHE A 10 -5.71 -31.31 -30.86
CA PHE A 10 -4.95 -30.27 -30.14
C PHE A 10 -5.62 -28.89 -30.22
N ARG A 11 -6.10 -28.51 -31.41
CA ARG A 11 -6.79 -27.22 -31.63
C ARG A 11 -8.11 -27.08 -30.86
N ARG A 12 -8.76 -28.19 -30.52
CA ARG A 12 -10.00 -28.20 -29.71
C ARG A 12 -9.74 -27.98 -28.21
N TRP A 13 -8.52 -28.23 -27.73
CA TRP A 13 -8.17 -28.20 -26.30
C TRP A 13 -7.25 -27.02 -25.92
N TRP A 14 -6.60 -26.37 -26.90
CA TRP A 14 -5.84 -25.11 -26.74
C TRP A 14 -6.56 -23.93 -26.06
N PRO A 15 -7.87 -23.67 -26.24
CA PRO A 15 -8.48 -22.52 -25.58
C PRO A 15 -8.56 -22.68 -24.06
N ILE A 16 -8.53 -23.90 -23.54
CA ILE A 16 -8.61 -24.19 -22.11
C ILE A 16 -7.36 -23.69 -21.36
N PRO A 17 -6.11 -24.09 -21.71
CA PRO A 17 -4.92 -23.55 -21.05
C PRO A 17 -4.75 -22.06 -21.27
N ALA A 18 -5.17 -21.52 -22.42
CA ALA A 18 -5.15 -20.07 -22.66
C ALA A 18 -6.12 -19.33 -21.72
N ALA A 19 -7.33 -19.83 -21.53
CA ALA A 19 -8.31 -19.26 -20.59
C ALA A 19 -7.84 -19.39 -19.13
N VAL A 20 -7.27 -20.54 -18.75
CA VAL A 20 -6.67 -20.75 -17.42
C VAL A 20 -5.52 -19.78 -17.19
N PHE A 21 -4.63 -19.61 -18.16
CA PHE A 21 -3.53 -18.64 -18.07
C PHE A 21 -4.04 -17.20 -17.91
N LEU A 22 -5.04 -16.80 -18.71
CA LEU A 22 -5.68 -15.48 -18.60
C LEU A 22 -6.32 -15.26 -17.22
N ALA A 23 -7.02 -16.26 -16.69
CA ALA A 23 -7.61 -16.19 -15.37
C ALA A 23 -6.55 -16.09 -14.27
N LEU A 24 -5.48 -16.88 -14.35
CA LEU A 24 -4.36 -16.82 -13.40
C LEU A 24 -3.64 -15.47 -13.48
N PHE A 25 -3.41 -14.95 -14.68
CA PHE A 25 -2.80 -13.64 -14.88
C PHE A 25 -3.67 -12.52 -14.31
N ALA A 26 -4.98 -12.53 -14.57
CA ALA A 26 -5.92 -11.56 -14.03
C ALA A 26 -5.98 -11.62 -12.50
N TYR A 27 -5.96 -12.83 -11.91
CA TYR A 27 -5.91 -13.01 -10.46
C TYR A 27 -4.60 -12.48 -9.86
N ALA A 28 -3.45 -12.77 -10.48
CA ALA A 28 -2.14 -12.29 -10.02
C ALA A 28 -1.98 -10.77 -10.16
N ALA A 29 -2.59 -10.17 -11.19
CA ALA A 29 -2.59 -8.73 -11.42
C ALA A 29 -3.68 -7.99 -10.63
N TRP A 30 -4.57 -8.71 -9.94
CA TRP A 30 -5.62 -8.09 -9.13
C TRP A 30 -4.98 -7.39 -7.93
N PRO A 31 -5.17 -6.07 -7.76
CA PRO A 31 -4.58 -5.36 -6.64
C PRO A 31 -5.16 -5.92 -5.35
N GLY A 32 -4.31 -6.60 -4.57
CA GLY A 32 -4.68 -7.11 -3.26
C GLY A 32 -5.10 -5.96 -2.35
N ARG A 33 -6.31 -6.02 -1.80
CA ARG A 33 -6.71 -5.17 -0.68
C ARG A 33 -6.39 -5.93 0.60
N SER A 34 -5.18 -5.76 1.12
CA SER A 34 -4.86 -6.27 2.46
C SER A 34 -5.41 -5.28 3.49
N THR A 35 -6.65 -5.48 3.93
CA THR A 35 -7.15 -4.87 5.15
C THR A 35 -6.56 -5.60 6.34
N PHE A 36 -5.73 -4.92 7.12
CA PHE A 36 -5.18 -5.43 8.38
C PHE A 36 -6.08 -5.03 9.54
N THR A 37 -6.42 -5.98 10.42
CA THR A 37 -7.19 -5.68 11.64
C THR A 37 -6.23 -5.20 12.72
N ILE A 38 -6.27 -3.89 13.00
CA ILE A 38 -5.50 -3.26 14.08
C ILE A 38 -6.21 -3.53 15.41
N GLY A 39 -5.46 -3.97 16.43
CA GLY A 39 -5.96 -4.22 17.78
C GLY A 39 -4.91 -3.89 18.85
N PRO A 40 -5.32 -3.69 20.11
CA PRO A 40 -4.43 -3.36 21.24
C PRO A 40 -3.28 -4.35 21.44
N GLU A 41 -3.46 -5.59 20.98
CA GLU A 41 -2.48 -6.66 21.03
C GLU A 41 -1.25 -6.37 20.17
N THR A 42 -1.42 -5.57 19.11
CA THR A 42 -0.36 -5.20 18.17
C THR A 42 -0.08 -3.69 18.14
N THR A 43 -1.01 -2.85 18.58
CA THR A 43 -0.86 -1.38 18.53
C THR A 43 -1.73 -0.66 19.57
N TYR A 44 -1.13 0.21 20.39
CA TYR A 44 -1.83 0.99 21.43
C TYR A 44 -2.66 2.18 20.92
N ILE A 45 -2.36 2.66 19.71
CA ILE A 45 -3.06 3.77 19.06
C ILE A 45 -3.82 3.20 17.87
N THR A 46 -5.15 3.18 17.93
CA THR A 46 -5.97 2.58 16.86
C THR A 46 -6.55 3.60 15.87
N ASP A 47 -6.48 4.88 16.21
CA ASP A 47 -7.11 5.99 15.50
C ASP A 47 -6.30 7.30 15.69
N PRO A 48 -6.41 8.29 14.77
CA PRO A 48 -7.20 8.25 13.52
C PRO A 48 -6.61 7.29 12.47
N ARG A 49 -7.42 6.93 11.46
CA ARG A 49 -7.01 6.07 10.35
C ARG A 49 -7.06 6.81 9.02
N ASP A 50 -6.15 6.46 8.11
CA ASP A 50 -6.10 7.00 6.76
C ASP A 50 -7.15 6.37 5.81
N ALA A 51 -7.15 6.80 4.54
CA ALA A 51 -8.06 6.29 3.51
C ALA A 51 -7.89 4.78 3.22
N HIS A 52 -6.79 4.18 3.64
CA HIS A 52 -6.49 2.76 3.48
C HIS A 52 -6.80 1.95 4.75
N GLY A 53 -7.25 2.61 5.82
CA GLY A 53 -7.56 1.98 7.11
C GLY A 53 -6.34 1.72 7.99
N LEU A 54 -5.19 2.31 7.67
CA LEU A 54 -3.97 2.27 8.49
C LEU A 54 -3.99 3.39 9.53
N VAL A 55 -3.34 3.20 10.67
CA VAL A 55 -3.24 4.24 11.71
C VAL A 55 -2.42 5.42 11.21
N ASP A 56 -2.99 6.63 11.29
CA ASP A 56 -2.29 7.90 11.09
C ASP A 56 -1.60 8.31 12.40
N TYR A 57 -0.39 7.78 12.59
CA TYR A 57 0.43 8.09 13.76
C TYR A 57 0.86 9.55 13.84
N GLN A 58 1.02 10.22 12.70
CA GLN A 58 1.45 11.62 12.69
C GLN A 58 0.40 12.49 13.36
N THR A 59 -0.87 12.33 12.96
CA THR A 59 -1.99 13.05 13.58
C THR A 59 -2.15 12.61 15.03
N ALA A 60 -2.14 11.31 15.33
CA ALA A 60 -2.31 10.82 16.70
C ALA A 60 -1.25 11.36 17.69
N LEU A 61 0.01 11.41 17.26
CA LEU A 61 1.10 11.90 18.11
C LEU A 61 1.03 13.42 18.27
N ASN A 62 0.71 14.17 17.21
CA ASN A 62 0.54 15.62 17.31
C ASN A 62 -0.61 15.99 18.25
N ASP A 63 -1.75 15.30 18.18
CA ASP A 63 -2.88 15.52 19.09
C ASP A 63 -2.52 15.21 20.54
N ARG A 64 -1.75 14.14 20.77
CA ARG A 64 -1.37 13.73 22.13
C ARG A 64 -0.28 14.61 22.73
N LEU A 65 0.79 14.86 21.98
CA LEU A 65 2.06 15.45 22.44
C LEU A 65 2.21 16.93 22.09
N GLY A 66 1.47 17.43 21.09
CA GLY A 66 1.52 18.83 20.68
C GLY A 66 0.71 19.78 21.56
N ARG A 67 -0.05 19.27 22.54
CA ARG A 67 -0.86 20.10 23.44
C ARG A 67 0.01 21.07 24.23
N GLY A 68 -0.27 22.37 24.08
CA GLY A 68 0.47 23.45 24.73
C GLY A 68 1.77 23.84 24.02
N VAL A 69 2.10 23.21 22.89
CA VAL A 69 3.26 23.61 22.07
C VAL A 69 2.81 24.72 21.12
N THR A 70 3.41 25.90 21.24
CA THR A 70 3.20 27.03 20.34
C THR A 70 4.33 27.11 19.31
N PRO A 71 4.15 27.79 18.16
CA PRO A 71 5.24 27.96 17.19
C PRO A 71 6.53 28.54 17.79
N GLU A 72 6.40 29.40 18.80
CA GLU A 72 7.51 30.08 19.48
C GLU A 72 8.26 29.17 20.44
N THR A 73 7.56 28.21 21.05
CA THR A 73 8.11 27.26 22.03
C THR A 73 8.46 25.90 21.43
N ASN A 74 8.18 25.72 20.13
CA ASN A 74 8.41 24.46 19.43
C ASN A 74 9.88 24.31 19.00
N ALA A 75 10.61 23.43 19.68
CA ALA A 75 11.99 23.11 19.35
C ALA A 75 12.17 22.60 17.90
N ASN A 76 11.18 21.93 17.32
CA ASN A 76 11.24 21.45 15.93
C ASN A 76 11.43 22.60 14.94
N VAL A 77 10.83 23.77 15.20
CA VAL A 77 11.00 24.97 14.36
C VAL A 77 12.46 25.43 14.39
N LEU A 78 13.10 25.43 15.55
CA LEU A 78 14.51 25.82 15.69
C LEU A 78 15.44 24.80 15.02
N ILE A 79 15.17 23.50 15.18
CA ILE A 79 15.94 22.43 14.55
C ILE A 79 15.87 22.55 13.02
N TRP A 80 14.68 22.78 12.45
CA TRP A 80 14.52 22.98 11.01
C TRP A 80 15.23 24.23 10.50
N LYS A 81 15.22 25.34 11.24
CA LYS A 81 15.98 26.54 10.88
C LYS A 81 17.50 26.32 10.90
N ALA A 82 17.98 25.47 11.81
CA ALA A 82 19.41 25.21 12.00
C ALA A 82 19.96 24.16 11.02
N LEU A 83 19.20 23.09 10.77
CA LEU A 83 19.67 21.90 10.05
C LEU A 83 18.92 21.64 8.73
N GLY A 84 17.83 22.37 8.47
CA GLY A 84 17.02 22.20 7.28
C GLY A 84 17.67 22.75 6.01
N PRO A 85 17.11 22.43 4.83
CA PRO A 85 17.56 22.98 3.57
C PRO A 85 17.39 24.51 3.60
N ARG A 86 18.42 25.20 3.11
CA ARG A 86 18.36 26.65 2.95
C ARG A 86 17.54 27.00 1.71
N PRO A 87 16.88 28.17 1.66
CA PRO A 87 16.03 28.57 0.54
C PRO A 87 16.73 28.58 -0.83
N GLU A 88 18.06 28.70 -0.85
CA GLU A 88 18.90 28.58 -2.04
C GLU A 88 19.08 27.14 -2.56
N GLY A 89 18.65 26.12 -1.81
CA GLY A 89 18.84 24.71 -2.14
C GLY A 89 20.27 24.26 -1.83
N GLY A 90 20.43 23.37 -0.84
CA GLY A 90 21.69 22.70 -0.50
C GLY A 90 21.65 21.22 -0.86
#